data_AF-A0A7C5PPB1-F1
#
_entry.id   AF-A0A7C5PPB1-F1
#
_cell.length_a   1.000
_cell.length_b   1.000
_cell.length_c   1.000
_cell.angle_alpha   90.00
_cell.angle_beta   90.00
_cell.angle_gamma   90.00
#
_symmetry.space_group_name_H-M   'P 1'
#
loop_
_entity.id
_entity.type
_entity.pdbx_description
1 polymer ?
#
loop_
_entity_poly.entity_id
_entity_poly.type
_entity_poly.pdbx_seq_one_letter_code
_entity_poly.pdbx_strand_id
1 'polypeptide(L)'
;GRAVTFMVGDGVMPGNEGREYVLRLILRRAARYGRMAGFTEPFLAEIAKTVIAEMGGHYTELFARQQFILNVIQQEEERFLRTFANGLHRLQELVEKLQADGKSEIPGAEVFKLHATFGFPFDLTRDIAAEEYNFSVDQAGFNAAMKKHSEISGSGSFKKIDEESLSIYARLLETLKEAGHAPIYNPYNSDPRPTRALAILQDGKTVNSAAEGLEVEMVLADTPFYVEAGGQVSDTGLIKGNEWEMQVSDVRRPVSGLVIHYGQITRGTASTGDDAVAEVDNERRMNIRRNHTATHLLHAHLRRVLGKHVAQAGSLVAPDRLRFDFSQPDPITPEQLRQIEAGVNDDILANYPVTTRQQKYKDAIATGVMALFGEKYGDIVRVVAVDDQVSRELCGGTHVDNTGQIGSLLIISEGSVAAGVRRIEAITGPAAREQVQTRLSVLNNIAHKLGVKPAAVESRLESLLEQLRERDREIKQLKRKLARSDFERHLSQVKEINGVRVLAAQVAADNTALMREMSDWFRDKLGSGVIVLGADINNKPVLIAAVTDDLVKRGLHAGKLVKAAAQIVGGGGGGRPTMAQAGGKDPSKLPQALRKVEELVAEAWR
;
A
#
# COMPACT_ATOMS: atom_id res chain seq x y z
N GLY A 1 -5.70 -32.33 11.18
CA GLY A 1 -4.79 -32.67 12.28
C GLY A 1 -3.47 -33.20 11.76
N ARG A 2 -3.29 -34.53 11.72
CA ARG A 2 -2.01 -35.18 11.38
C ARG A 2 -1.27 -34.62 10.16
N ALA A 3 -1.91 -34.56 8.99
CA ALA A 3 -1.26 -34.06 7.77
C ALA A 3 -0.74 -32.62 7.91
N VAL A 4 -1.52 -31.75 8.56
CA VAL A 4 -1.14 -30.35 8.82
C VAL A 4 0.08 -30.28 9.73
N THR A 5 0.12 -31.09 10.80
CA THR A 5 1.25 -31.16 11.73
C THR A 5 2.55 -31.54 11.03
N PHE A 6 2.53 -32.57 10.18
CA PHE A 6 3.72 -33.01 9.44
C PHE A 6 4.15 -31.99 8.38
N MET A 7 3.22 -31.46 7.59
CA MET A 7 3.56 -30.46 6.57
C MET A 7 4.20 -29.21 7.17
N VAL A 8 3.68 -28.71 8.29
CA VAL A 8 4.28 -27.57 9.00
C VAL A 8 5.61 -27.99 9.65
N GLY A 9 5.72 -29.20 10.19
CA GLY A 9 6.97 -29.75 10.73
C GLY A 9 8.09 -29.80 9.68
N ASP A 10 7.77 -30.20 8.46
CA ASP A 10 8.66 -30.20 7.29
C ASP A 10 8.98 -28.78 6.78
N GLY A 11 8.36 -27.77 7.39
CA GLY A 11 8.60 -26.35 7.13
C GLY A 11 7.61 -25.72 6.17
N VAL A 12 6.61 -26.43 5.64
CA VAL A 12 5.61 -25.84 4.74
C VAL A 12 4.78 -24.81 5.50
N MET A 13 4.70 -23.59 4.95
CA MET A 13 3.89 -22.51 5.52
C MET A 13 2.55 -22.39 4.78
N PRO A 14 1.45 -21.96 5.44
CA PRO A 14 0.19 -21.73 4.75
C PRO A 14 0.28 -20.58 3.74
N GLY A 15 0.10 -20.86 2.46
CA GLY A 15 0.31 -19.91 1.36
C GLY A 15 -0.75 -19.99 0.25
N ASN A 16 -0.52 -19.27 -0.85
CA ASN A 16 -1.50 -19.16 -1.94
C ASN A 16 -1.21 -20.10 -3.11
N GLU A 17 -0.03 -20.72 -3.19
CA GLU A 17 0.39 -21.53 -4.34
C GLU A 17 1.05 -22.85 -3.93
N GLY A 18 1.04 -23.83 -4.84
CA GLY A 18 1.74 -25.11 -4.69
C GLY A 18 1.43 -25.85 -3.39
N ARG A 19 2.47 -26.35 -2.72
CA ARG A 19 2.36 -27.11 -1.45
C ARG A 19 1.81 -26.29 -0.29
N GLU A 20 2.04 -24.98 -0.31
CA GLU A 20 1.60 -24.05 0.73
C GLU A 20 0.08 -23.83 0.70
N TYR A 21 -0.47 -23.77 -0.51
CA TYR A 21 -1.91 -23.77 -0.75
C TYR A 21 -2.56 -25.08 -0.29
N VAL A 22 -1.94 -26.23 -0.58
CA VAL A 22 -2.45 -27.53 -0.13
C VAL A 22 -2.52 -27.61 1.39
N LEU A 23 -1.48 -27.15 2.09
CA LEU A 23 -1.49 -27.07 3.56
C LEU A 23 -2.65 -26.20 4.06
N ARG A 24 -2.78 -25.00 3.50
CA ARG A 24 -3.83 -24.06 3.85
C ARG A 24 -5.21 -24.64 3.61
N LEU A 25 -5.41 -25.34 2.49
CA LEU A 25 -6.66 -26.02 2.14
C LEU A 25 -7.04 -27.08 3.19
N ILE A 26 -6.11 -27.98 3.53
CA ILE A 26 -6.36 -29.06 4.49
C ILE A 26 -6.66 -28.49 5.89
N LEU A 27 -5.91 -27.47 6.32
CA LEU A 27 -6.12 -26.80 7.60
C LEU A 27 -7.52 -26.18 7.67
N ARG A 28 -7.91 -25.40 6.67
CA ARG A 28 -9.20 -24.71 6.64
C ARG A 28 -10.39 -25.67 6.53
N ARG A 29 -10.25 -26.78 5.80
CA ARG A 29 -11.23 -27.89 5.80
C ARG A 29 -11.38 -28.48 7.20
N ALA A 30 -10.27 -28.78 7.87
CA ALA A 30 -10.31 -29.30 9.23
C ALA A 30 -10.98 -28.33 10.22
N ALA A 31 -10.68 -27.02 10.10
CA ALA A 31 -11.32 -25.98 10.91
C ALA A 31 -12.84 -25.86 10.63
N ARG A 32 -13.27 -25.96 9.36
CA ARG A 32 -14.70 -26.01 8.98
C ARG A 32 -15.40 -27.20 9.64
N TYR A 33 -14.84 -28.41 9.51
CA TYR A 33 -15.45 -29.60 10.13
C TYR A 33 -15.48 -29.51 11.66
N GLY A 34 -14.47 -28.91 12.29
CA GLY A 34 -14.49 -28.60 13.71
C GLY A 34 -15.66 -27.68 14.09
N ARG A 35 -15.92 -26.64 13.29
CA ARG A 35 -17.09 -25.77 13.48
C ARG A 35 -18.41 -26.51 13.38
N MET A 36 -18.56 -27.40 12.40
CA MET A 36 -19.76 -28.23 12.24
C MET A 36 -19.94 -29.19 13.43
N ALA A 37 -18.84 -29.68 14.01
CA ALA A 37 -18.84 -30.52 15.20
C ALA A 37 -19.06 -29.74 16.52
N GLY A 38 -19.19 -28.41 16.47
CA GLY A 38 -19.50 -27.56 17.63
C GLY A 38 -18.33 -26.82 18.26
N PHE A 39 -17.11 -26.91 17.71
CA PHE A 39 -15.96 -26.15 18.22
C PHE A 39 -16.07 -24.67 17.86
N THR A 40 -15.95 -23.78 18.86
CA THR A 40 -16.04 -22.33 18.68
C THR A 40 -14.71 -21.60 18.80
N GLU A 41 -13.68 -22.27 19.30
CA GLU A 41 -12.33 -21.75 19.47
C GLU A 41 -11.34 -22.58 18.63
N PRO A 42 -10.13 -22.05 18.32
CA PRO A 42 -9.10 -22.81 17.63
C PRO A 42 -8.75 -24.10 18.40
N PHE A 43 -8.69 -25.23 17.70
CA PHE A 43 -8.48 -26.55 18.30
C PHE A 43 -7.45 -27.39 17.55
N LEU A 44 -7.03 -26.98 16.34
CA LEU A 44 -6.11 -27.76 15.53
C LEU A 44 -4.70 -27.80 16.14
N ALA A 45 -4.31 -26.78 16.89
CA ALA A 45 -3.06 -26.79 17.64
C ALA A 45 -3.04 -27.86 18.75
N GLU A 46 -4.16 -28.09 19.44
CA GLU A 46 -4.28 -29.17 20.43
C GLU A 46 -4.17 -30.55 19.77
N ILE A 47 -4.79 -30.72 18.59
CA ILE A 47 -4.61 -31.95 17.81
C ILE A 47 -3.15 -32.13 17.40
N ALA A 48 -2.46 -31.05 17.02
CA ALA A 48 -1.05 -31.10 16.68
C ALA A 48 -0.18 -31.49 17.89
N LYS A 49 -0.49 -31.05 19.12
CA LYS A 49 0.20 -31.50 20.34
C LYS A 49 0.08 -33.02 20.50
N THR A 50 -1.11 -33.58 20.35
CA THR A 50 -1.34 -35.03 20.44
C THR A 50 -0.55 -35.78 19.36
N VAL A 51 -0.53 -35.29 18.12
CA VAL A 51 0.24 -35.91 17.03
C VAL A 51 1.74 -35.88 17.33
N ILE A 52 2.27 -34.77 17.85
CA ILE A 52 3.68 -34.64 18.23
C ILE A 52 4.02 -35.60 19.37
N ALA A 53 3.16 -35.72 20.39
CA ALA A 53 3.37 -36.62 21.52
C ALA A 53 3.43 -38.10 21.08
N GLU A 54 2.51 -38.53 20.23
CA GLU A 54 2.41 -39.93 19.77
C GLU A 54 3.50 -40.29 18.75
N MET A 55 3.87 -39.36 17.87
CA MET A 55 4.74 -39.66 16.72
C MET A 55 6.16 -39.09 16.84
N GLY A 56 6.39 -38.12 17.73
CA GLY A 56 7.66 -37.40 17.85
C GLY A 56 8.84 -38.28 18.31
N GLY A 57 8.57 -39.45 18.90
CA GLY A 57 9.61 -40.44 19.22
C GLY A 57 10.30 -41.03 17.99
N HIS A 58 9.59 -41.15 16.86
CA HIS A 58 10.14 -41.61 15.58
C HIS A 58 10.50 -40.45 14.65
N TYR A 59 9.78 -39.32 14.76
CA TYR A 59 9.91 -38.12 13.95
C TYR A 59 10.42 -36.95 14.81
N THR A 60 11.70 -37.00 15.17
CA THR A 60 12.33 -36.07 16.14
C THR A 60 12.24 -34.60 15.76
N GLU A 61 12.11 -34.31 14.46
CA GLU A 61 11.89 -32.98 13.90
C GLU A 61 10.59 -32.32 14.39
N LEU A 62 9.57 -33.12 14.72
CA LEU A 62 8.31 -32.63 15.27
C LEU A 62 8.48 -32.06 16.67
N PHE A 63 9.31 -32.69 17.51
CA PHE A 63 9.67 -32.14 18.82
C PHE A 63 10.56 -30.90 18.69
N ALA A 64 11.59 -30.97 17.84
CA ALA A 64 12.50 -29.85 17.63
C ALA A 64 11.79 -28.57 17.13
N ARG A 65 10.67 -28.73 16.42
CA ARG A 65 9.87 -27.63 15.84
C ARG A 65 8.50 -27.46 16.49
N GLN A 66 8.25 -28.06 17.65
CA GLN A 66 6.93 -28.07 18.28
C GLN A 66 6.33 -26.67 18.42
N GLN A 67 7.06 -25.72 18.99
CA GLN A 67 6.55 -24.37 19.20
C GLN A 67 6.19 -23.67 17.88
N PHE A 68 7.00 -23.89 16.84
CA PHE A 68 6.74 -23.36 15.51
C PHE A 68 5.48 -23.97 14.90
N ILE A 69 5.33 -25.30 14.95
CA ILE A 69 4.16 -26.02 14.43
C ILE A 69 2.88 -25.51 15.09
N LEU A 70 2.87 -25.42 16.42
CA LEU A 70 1.71 -24.98 17.18
C LEU A 70 1.34 -23.54 16.83
N ASN A 71 2.32 -22.64 16.79
CA ASN A 71 2.08 -21.23 16.49
C ASN A 71 1.52 -21.03 15.08
N VAL A 72 2.09 -21.70 14.06
CA VAL A 72 1.64 -21.57 12.67
C VAL A 72 0.21 -22.09 12.50
N ILE A 73 -0.10 -23.24 13.07
CA ILE A 73 -1.44 -23.83 13.00
C ILE A 73 -2.46 -22.93 13.71
N GLN A 74 -2.14 -22.49 14.93
CA GLN A 74 -2.99 -21.61 15.72
C GLN A 74 -3.29 -20.30 14.99
N GLN A 75 -2.26 -19.62 14.49
CA GLN A 75 -2.42 -18.32 13.81
C GLN A 75 -3.25 -18.43 12.53
N GLU A 76 -3.03 -19.48 11.72
CA GLU A 76 -3.79 -19.68 10.50
C GLU A 76 -5.25 -20.06 10.79
N GLU A 77 -5.50 -20.88 11.82
CA GLU A 77 -6.86 -21.22 12.27
C GLU A 77 -7.60 -20.00 12.81
N GLU A 78 -6.99 -19.21 13.69
CA GLU A 78 -7.56 -17.96 14.20
C GLU A 78 -7.88 -16.98 13.08
N ARG A 79 -6.94 -16.79 12.14
CA ARG A 79 -7.15 -15.93 10.97
C ARG A 79 -8.33 -16.42 10.15
N PHE A 80 -8.38 -17.71 9.87
CA PHE A 80 -9.47 -18.30 9.09
C PHE A 80 -10.81 -18.08 9.80
N LEU A 81 -10.89 -18.35 11.10
CA LEU A 81 -12.13 -18.19 11.87
C LEU A 81 -12.64 -16.74 11.86
N ARG A 82 -11.75 -15.74 11.86
CA ARG A 82 -12.14 -14.31 11.76
C ARG A 82 -12.84 -13.96 10.44
N THR A 83 -12.40 -14.55 9.32
CA THR A 83 -12.98 -14.27 7.99
C THR A 83 -14.08 -15.24 7.61
N PHE A 84 -14.09 -16.44 8.20
CA PHE A 84 -14.99 -17.54 7.85
C PHE A 84 -16.47 -17.20 8.11
N ALA A 85 -16.80 -16.62 9.27
CA ALA A 85 -18.20 -16.30 9.61
C ALA A 85 -18.83 -15.31 8.62
N ASN A 86 -18.10 -14.24 8.28
CA ASN A 86 -18.56 -13.24 7.32
C ASN A 86 -18.66 -13.81 5.90
N GLY A 87 -17.67 -14.59 5.47
CA GLY A 87 -17.69 -15.22 4.14
C GLY A 87 -18.80 -16.26 3.98
N LEU A 88 -19.08 -17.04 5.03
CA LEU A 88 -20.17 -18.03 5.05
C LEU A 88 -21.54 -17.36 4.96
N HIS A 89 -21.76 -16.29 5.71
CA HIS A 89 -23.01 -15.53 5.64
C HIS A 89 -23.26 -14.94 4.24
N ARG A 90 -22.21 -14.43 3.58
CA ARG A 90 -22.31 -13.92 2.20
C ARG A 90 -22.55 -15.01 1.18
N LEU A 91 -21.95 -16.18 1.36
CA LEU A 91 -22.22 -17.34 0.52
C LEU A 91 -23.68 -17.78 0.66
N GLN A 92 -24.23 -17.80 1.87
CA GLN A 92 -25.63 -18.09 2.14
C GLN A 92 -26.57 -17.12 1.42
N GLU A 93 -26.38 -15.80 1.60
CA GLU A 93 -27.17 -14.78 0.90
C GLU A 93 -27.12 -14.95 -0.63
N LEU A 94 -25.95 -15.28 -1.17
CA LEU A 94 -25.76 -15.48 -2.61
C LEU A 94 -26.50 -16.72 -3.10
N VAL A 95 -26.41 -17.83 -2.38
CA VAL A 95 -27.12 -19.08 -2.72
C VAL A 95 -28.62 -18.89 -2.62
N GLU A 96 -29.13 -18.28 -1.54
CA GLU A 96 -30.57 -18.02 -1.36
C GLU A 96 -31.13 -17.19 -2.53
N LYS A 97 -30.41 -16.15 -2.95
CA LYS A 97 -30.79 -15.33 -4.09
C LYS A 97 -30.80 -16.12 -5.40
N LEU A 98 -29.76 -16.90 -5.66
CA LEU A 98 -29.67 -17.70 -6.89
C LEU A 98 -30.72 -18.81 -6.92
N GLN A 99 -31.05 -19.40 -5.78
CA GLN A 99 -32.09 -20.40 -5.63
C GLN A 99 -33.48 -19.79 -5.88
N ALA A 100 -33.74 -18.57 -5.39
CA ALA A 100 -34.95 -17.82 -5.71
C ALA A 100 -35.08 -17.51 -7.22
N ASP A 101 -33.94 -17.31 -7.90
CA ASP A 101 -33.85 -17.12 -9.35
C ASP A 101 -33.87 -18.45 -10.15
N GLY A 102 -34.07 -19.60 -9.50
CA GLY A 102 -34.13 -20.92 -10.13
C GLY A 102 -32.81 -21.45 -10.67
N LYS A 103 -31.68 -20.92 -10.19
CA LYS A 103 -30.33 -21.34 -10.60
C LYS A 103 -29.75 -22.34 -9.60
N SER A 104 -28.85 -23.18 -10.09
CA SER A 104 -28.10 -24.17 -9.30
C SER A 104 -26.58 -24.08 -9.52
N GLU A 105 -26.11 -22.97 -10.09
CA GLU A 105 -24.69 -22.69 -10.31
C GLU A 105 -24.33 -21.29 -9.79
N ILE A 106 -23.24 -21.21 -9.04
CA ILE A 106 -22.68 -19.93 -8.56
C ILE A 106 -21.72 -19.37 -9.63
N PRO A 107 -21.97 -18.16 -10.17
CA PRO A 107 -21.12 -17.55 -11.18
C PRO A 107 -19.69 -17.31 -10.68
N GLY A 108 -18.69 -17.56 -11.53
CA GLY A 108 -17.28 -17.48 -11.15
C GLY A 108 -16.82 -16.08 -10.70
N ALA A 109 -17.46 -15.02 -11.21
CA ALA A 109 -17.20 -13.64 -10.80
C ALA A 109 -17.63 -13.35 -9.34
N GLU A 110 -18.72 -13.95 -8.88
CA GLU A 110 -19.17 -13.81 -7.48
C GLU A 110 -18.29 -14.63 -6.54
N VAL A 111 -17.86 -15.83 -6.98
CA VAL A 111 -16.87 -16.61 -6.23
C VAL A 111 -15.52 -15.88 -6.16
N PHE A 112 -15.12 -15.19 -7.24
CA PHE A 112 -13.94 -14.34 -7.22
C PHE A 112 -14.09 -13.18 -6.23
N LYS A 113 -15.27 -12.57 -6.11
CA LYS A 113 -15.54 -11.52 -5.12
C LYS A 113 -15.46 -12.05 -3.68
N LEU A 114 -16.05 -13.22 -3.42
CA LEU A 114 -15.91 -13.93 -2.13
C LEU A 114 -14.43 -14.17 -1.79
N HIS A 115 -13.64 -14.58 -2.77
CA HIS A 115 -12.21 -14.82 -2.62
C HIS A 115 -11.38 -13.53 -2.42
N ALA A 116 -11.46 -12.59 -3.35
CA ALA A 116 -10.60 -11.42 -3.42
C ALA A 116 -11.00 -10.33 -2.42
N THR A 117 -12.30 -10.14 -2.15
CA THR A 117 -12.79 -9.08 -1.26
C THR A 117 -12.95 -9.56 0.18
N PHE A 118 -13.45 -10.78 0.36
CA PHE A 118 -13.82 -11.29 1.70
C PHE A 118 -12.89 -12.38 2.22
N GLY A 119 -11.87 -12.77 1.43
CA GLY A 119 -10.89 -13.78 1.81
C GLY A 119 -11.47 -15.19 1.93
N PHE A 120 -12.65 -15.44 1.36
CA PHE A 120 -13.34 -16.72 1.44
C PHE A 120 -12.84 -17.68 0.33
N PRO A 121 -12.22 -18.81 0.67
CA PRO A 121 -11.48 -19.62 -0.30
C PRO A 121 -12.37 -20.25 -1.37
N PHE A 122 -11.88 -20.28 -2.61
CA PHE A 122 -12.56 -20.94 -3.73
C PHE A 122 -12.99 -22.38 -3.41
N ASP A 123 -12.09 -23.19 -2.85
CA ASP A 123 -12.38 -24.58 -2.55
C ASP A 123 -13.45 -24.73 -1.48
N LEU A 124 -13.47 -23.86 -0.48
CA LEU A 124 -14.51 -23.90 0.54
C LEU A 124 -15.86 -23.46 -0.04
N THR A 125 -15.87 -22.45 -0.91
CA THR A 125 -17.08 -22.10 -1.66
C THR A 125 -17.60 -23.29 -2.45
N ARG A 126 -16.73 -24.00 -3.18
CA ARG A 126 -17.09 -25.18 -3.96
C ARG A 126 -17.60 -26.32 -3.07
N ASP A 127 -16.85 -26.64 -2.01
CA ASP A 127 -17.19 -27.75 -1.12
C ASP A 127 -18.53 -27.48 -0.40
N ILE A 128 -18.73 -26.27 0.13
CA ILE A 128 -19.99 -25.88 0.81
C ILE A 128 -21.16 -25.82 -0.18
N ALA A 129 -20.96 -25.21 -1.36
CA ALA A 129 -21.99 -25.13 -2.39
C ALA A 129 -22.48 -26.53 -2.79
N ALA A 130 -21.56 -27.46 -3.00
CA ALA A 130 -21.89 -28.83 -3.37
C ALA A 130 -22.54 -29.62 -2.22
N GLU A 131 -21.95 -29.59 -1.02
CA GLU A 131 -22.34 -30.45 0.10
C GLU A 131 -23.61 -29.97 0.83
N GLU A 132 -23.79 -28.65 0.99
CA GLU A 132 -24.87 -28.09 1.81
C GLU A 132 -26.04 -27.57 0.97
N TYR A 133 -25.77 -27.14 -0.26
CA TYR A 133 -26.77 -26.48 -1.12
C TYR A 133 -27.04 -27.20 -2.43
N ASN A 134 -26.25 -28.22 -2.79
CA ASN A 134 -26.34 -28.93 -4.07
C ASN A 134 -26.18 -28.00 -5.29
N PHE A 135 -25.29 -27.01 -5.18
CA PHE A 135 -24.91 -26.05 -6.23
C PHE A 135 -23.55 -26.41 -6.86
N SER A 136 -23.40 -26.15 -8.16
CA SER A 136 -22.10 -26.11 -8.83
C SER A 136 -21.45 -24.72 -8.73
N VAL A 137 -20.15 -24.64 -9.00
CA VAL A 137 -19.40 -23.38 -9.10
C VAL A 137 -18.78 -23.28 -10.49
N ASP A 138 -18.98 -22.15 -11.15
CA ASP A 138 -18.33 -21.83 -12.42
C ASP A 138 -16.83 -21.53 -12.21
N GLN A 139 -16.03 -22.60 -12.30
CA GLN A 139 -14.57 -22.56 -12.20
C GLN A 139 -13.92 -21.75 -13.34
N ALA A 140 -14.47 -21.84 -14.56
CA ALA A 140 -13.89 -21.19 -15.72
C ALA A 140 -14.00 -19.66 -15.60
N GLY A 141 -15.16 -19.16 -15.17
CA GLY A 141 -15.37 -17.74 -14.87
C GLY A 141 -14.52 -17.24 -13.71
N PHE A 142 -14.30 -18.06 -12.68
CA PHE A 142 -13.40 -17.70 -11.56
C PHE A 142 -11.95 -17.53 -12.05
N ASN A 143 -11.45 -18.48 -12.84
CA ASN A 143 -10.10 -18.43 -13.39
C ASN A 143 -9.89 -17.22 -14.31
N ALA A 144 -10.90 -16.88 -15.13
CA ALA A 144 -10.86 -15.69 -15.98
C ALA A 144 -10.80 -14.38 -15.15
N ALA A 145 -11.57 -14.29 -14.06
CA ALA A 145 -11.54 -13.15 -13.15
C ALA A 145 -10.21 -13.02 -12.40
N MET A 146 -9.62 -14.14 -11.96
CA MET A 146 -8.29 -14.18 -11.34
C MET A 146 -7.20 -13.69 -12.30
N LYS A 147 -7.22 -14.14 -13.57
CA LYS A 147 -6.24 -13.72 -14.59
C LYS A 147 -6.29 -12.21 -14.83
N LYS A 148 -7.50 -11.66 -15.00
CA LYS A 148 -7.72 -10.22 -15.17
C LYS A 148 -7.22 -9.40 -13.97
N HIS A 149 -7.39 -9.91 -12.75
CA HIS A 149 -6.87 -9.25 -11.54
C HIS A 149 -5.34 -9.31 -11.44
N SER A 150 -4.72 -10.43 -11.83
CA SER A 150 -3.26 -10.58 -11.84
C SER A 150 -2.58 -9.64 -12.85
N GLU A 151 -3.19 -9.42 -14.01
CA GLU A 151 -2.69 -8.50 -15.04
C GLU A 151 -2.71 -7.03 -14.55
N ILE A 152 -3.69 -6.65 -13.73
CA ILE A 152 -3.85 -5.29 -13.17
C ILE A 152 -2.93 -5.06 -11.95
N SER A 153 -2.61 -6.09 -11.17
CA SER A 153 -1.87 -5.98 -9.90
C SER A 153 -0.34 -6.06 -10.02
N GLY A 154 0.21 -6.09 -11.24
CA GLY A 154 1.65 -5.87 -11.48
C GLY A 154 2.58 -6.98 -11.00
N SER A 155 2.07 -8.16 -10.65
CA SER A 155 2.90 -9.34 -10.30
C SER A 155 3.50 -10.04 -11.53
N GLY A 156 3.24 -9.54 -12.74
CA GLY A 156 3.48 -10.23 -14.01
C GLY A 156 4.82 -9.99 -14.71
N SER A 157 5.85 -9.41 -14.07
CA SER A 157 7.14 -9.18 -14.76
C SER A 157 8.01 -10.44 -14.93
N PHE A 158 7.51 -11.63 -14.60
CA PHE A 158 8.04 -12.87 -15.17
C PHE A 158 7.27 -13.17 -16.46
N LYS A 159 7.78 -12.71 -17.60
CA LYS A 159 7.44 -13.32 -18.89
C LYS A 159 7.81 -14.80 -18.77
N LYS A 160 6.83 -15.69 -18.56
CA LYS A 160 7.01 -17.12 -18.73
C LYS A 160 7.50 -17.31 -20.17
N ILE A 161 8.74 -17.75 -20.30
CA ILE A 161 9.30 -18.23 -21.56
C ILE A 161 8.42 -19.42 -21.97
N ASP A 162 7.85 -19.38 -23.17
CA ASP A 162 7.03 -20.47 -23.68
C ASP A 162 7.87 -21.73 -23.94
N GLU A 163 7.22 -22.89 -24.03
CA GLU A 163 7.89 -24.18 -24.23
C GLU A 163 8.70 -24.22 -25.54
N GLU A 164 8.25 -23.50 -26.57
CA GLU A 164 8.92 -23.38 -27.86
C GLU A 164 10.28 -22.67 -27.71
N SER A 165 10.32 -21.54 -27.02
CA SER A 165 11.56 -20.80 -26.74
C SER A 165 12.55 -21.61 -25.90
N LEU A 166 12.09 -22.38 -24.91
CA LEU A 166 12.97 -23.26 -24.12
C LEU A 166 13.67 -24.32 -24.98
N SER A 167 12.96 -24.87 -25.97
CA SER A 167 13.53 -25.87 -26.89
C SER A 167 14.65 -25.30 -27.77
N ILE A 168 14.52 -24.04 -28.20
CA ILE A 168 15.52 -23.31 -29.00
C ILE A 168 16.80 -23.14 -28.19
N TYR A 169 16.70 -22.67 -26.93
CA TYR A 169 17.86 -22.47 -26.07
C TYR A 169 18.57 -23.78 -25.71
N ALA A 170 17.81 -24.85 -25.47
CA ALA A 170 18.39 -26.17 -25.20
C ALA A 170 19.20 -26.68 -26.41
N ARG A 171 18.63 -26.59 -27.61
CA ARG A 171 19.31 -26.98 -28.85
C ARG A 171 20.55 -26.13 -29.13
N LEU A 172 20.47 -24.82 -28.91
CA LEU A 172 21.62 -23.92 -29.06
C LEU A 172 22.77 -24.35 -28.12
N LEU A 173 22.48 -24.65 -26.87
CA LEU A 173 23.50 -25.11 -25.92
C LEU A 173 24.14 -26.44 -26.36
N GLU A 174 23.36 -27.37 -26.90
CA GLU A 174 23.89 -28.61 -27.47
C GLU A 174 24.81 -28.34 -28.66
N THR A 175 24.40 -27.50 -29.62
CA THR A 175 25.23 -27.11 -30.77
C THR A 175 26.54 -26.44 -30.33
N LEU A 176 26.50 -25.57 -29.32
CA LEU A 176 27.71 -24.95 -28.77
C LEU A 176 28.64 -25.98 -28.14
N LYS A 177 28.11 -26.96 -27.40
CA LYS A 177 28.90 -28.04 -26.80
C LYS A 177 29.53 -28.95 -27.85
N GLU A 178 28.79 -29.29 -28.91
CA GLU A 178 29.31 -30.07 -30.04
C GLU A 178 30.45 -29.35 -30.77
N ALA A 179 30.38 -28.02 -30.85
CA ALA A 179 31.45 -27.16 -31.36
C ALA A 179 32.63 -26.98 -30.39
N GLY A 180 32.60 -27.64 -29.22
CA GLY A 180 33.66 -27.55 -28.21
C GLY A 180 33.62 -26.27 -27.37
N HIS A 181 32.52 -25.51 -27.42
CA HIS A 181 32.33 -24.32 -26.60
C HIS A 181 31.61 -24.66 -25.29
N ALA A 182 32.18 -24.20 -24.18
CA ALA A 182 31.59 -24.29 -22.85
C ALA A 182 31.55 -22.88 -22.22
N PRO A 183 30.41 -22.17 -22.30
CA PRO A 183 30.29 -20.83 -21.74
C PRO A 183 30.66 -20.79 -20.25
N ILE A 184 31.56 -19.87 -19.90
CA ILE A 184 32.04 -19.65 -18.54
C ILE A 184 31.20 -18.54 -17.88
N TYR A 185 30.73 -18.81 -16.66
CA TYR A 185 29.97 -17.86 -15.87
C TYR A 185 30.68 -17.53 -14.56
N ASN A 186 31.19 -16.31 -14.45
CA ASN A 186 31.76 -15.81 -13.20
C ASN A 186 31.41 -14.32 -13.02
N PRO A 187 30.29 -13.99 -12.36
CA PRO A 187 29.84 -12.61 -12.20
C PRO A 187 30.48 -11.88 -11.01
N TYR A 188 31.24 -12.61 -10.17
CA TYR A 188 31.73 -12.11 -8.88
C TYR A 188 32.97 -11.22 -9.02
N ASN A 189 33.60 -11.22 -10.18
CA ASN A 189 34.55 -10.20 -10.62
C ASN A 189 33.93 -9.42 -11.80
N SER A 190 33.82 -8.10 -11.67
CA SER A 190 33.25 -7.19 -12.68
C SER A 190 34.29 -6.49 -13.57
N ASP A 191 35.57 -6.88 -13.48
CA ASP A 191 36.62 -6.40 -14.39
C ASP A 191 36.24 -6.67 -15.86
N PRO A 192 36.56 -5.75 -16.79
CA PRO A 192 36.37 -5.95 -18.22
C PRO A 192 36.95 -7.29 -18.67
N ARG A 193 36.14 -8.09 -19.37
CA ARG A 193 36.50 -9.46 -19.72
C ARG A 193 36.63 -9.64 -21.22
N PRO A 194 37.85 -9.89 -21.74
CA PRO A 194 38.03 -10.38 -23.10
C PRO A 194 37.28 -11.71 -23.28
N THR A 195 36.51 -11.80 -24.35
CA THR A 195 35.57 -12.90 -24.62
C THR A 195 35.28 -12.98 -26.12
N ARG A 196 34.35 -13.84 -26.51
CA ARG A 196 33.92 -14.03 -27.91
C ARG A 196 32.41 -14.19 -27.99
N ALA A 197 31.80 -13.61 -29.03
CA ALA A 197 30.39 -13.83 -29.35
C ALA A 197 30.21 -15.24 -29.94
N LEU A 198 29.68 -16.18 -29.14
CA LEU A 198 29.48 -17.57 -29.55
C LEU A 198 28.22 -17.78 -30.40
N ALA A 199 27.19 -16.97 -30.17
CA ALA A 199 25.97 -17.00 -30.95
C ALA A 199 25.24 -15.65 -30.83
N ILE A 200 24.54 -15.28 -31.90
CA ILE A 200 23.63 -14.14 -31.95
C ILE A 200 22.26 -14.69 -32.37
N LEU A 201 21.20 -14.27 -31.70
CA LEU A 201 19.83 -14.56 -32.08
C LEU A 201 19.04 -13.27 -32.28
N GLN A 202 18.12 -13.32 -33.23
CA GLN A 202 17.13 -12.29 -33.49
C GLN A 202 15.77 -12.97 -33.60
N ASP A 203 14.78 -12.51 -32.82
CA ASP A 203 13.44 -13.09 -32.75
C ASP A 203 13.46 -14.62 -32.52
N GLY A 204 14.31 -15.08 -31.60
CA GLY A 204 14.47 -16.51 -31.26
C GLY A 204 15.18 -17.35 -32.32
N LYS A 205 15.73 -16.76 -33.39
CA LYS A 205 16.46 -17.49 -34.44
C LYS A 205 17.93 -17.12 -34.44
N THR A 206 18.81 -18.13 -34.50
CA THR A 206 20.25 -17.90 -34.64
C THR A 206 20.56 -17.22 -35.98
N VAL A 207 21.35 -16.15 -35.93
CA VAL A 207 21.80 -15.37 -37.09
C VAL A 207 23.33 -15.25 -37.07
N ASN A 208 23.94 -15.13 -38.25
CA ASN A 208 25.39 -15.00 -38.35
C ASN A 208 25.89 -13.61 -37.97
N SER A 209 25.06 -12.58 -38.15
CA SER A 209 25.42 -11.20 -37.87
C SER A 209 24.19 -10.34 -37.56
N ALA A 210 24.37 -9.26 -36.79
CA ALA A 210 23.36 -8.27 -36.52
C ALA A 210 23.92 -6.85 -36.65
N ALA A 211 23.21 -6.00 -37.40
CA ALA A 211 23.59 -4.62 -37.68
C ALA A 211 23.07 -3.65 -36.61
N GLU A 212 23.61 -2.44 -36.63
CA GLU A 212 23.21 -1.30 -35.80
C GLU A 212 21.70 -1.07 -35.81
N GLY A 213 21.14 -0.80 -34.62
CA GLY A 213 19.73 -0.59 -34.38
C GLY A 213 18.92 -1.85 -34.10
N LEU A 214 19.47 -3.06 -34.33
CA LEU A 214 18.75 -4.31 -34.08
C LEU A 214 18.83 -4.74 -32.62
N GLU A 215 17.67 -5.18 -32.09
CA GLU A 215 17.60 -5.91 -30.83
C GLU A 215 18.03 -7.37 -31.04
N VAL A 216 18.90 -7.87 -30.16
CA VAL A 216 19.48 -9.20 -30.26
C VAL A 216 19.66 -9.86 -28.91
N GLU A 217 19.79 -11.17 -28.97
CA GLU A 217 20.23 -12.04 -27.88
C GLU A 217 21.64 -12.54 -28.21
N MET A 218 22.59 -12.35 -27.30
CA MET A 218 23.98 -12.73 -27.51
C MET A 218 24.46 -13.72 -26.46
N VAL A 219 25.14 -14.78 -26.90
CA VAL A 219 25.86 -15.74 -26.04
C VAL A 219 27.34 -15.43 -26.10
N LEU A 220 27.97 -15.32 -24.93
CA LEU A 220 29.41 -15.08 -24.82
C LEU A 220 30.15 -16.34 -24.34
N ALA A 221 31.42 -16.47 -24.72
CA ALA A 221 32.28 -17.56 -24.25
C ALA A 221 32.60 -17.46 -22.76
N ASP A 222 32.76 -16.24 -22.25
CA ASP A 222 32.95 -15.93 -20.85
C ASP A 222 32.26 -14.60 -20.53
N THR A 223 31.51 -14.53 -19.42
CA THR A 223 30.76 -13.33 -19.05
C THR A 223 30.92 -12.91 -17.57
N PRO A 224 31.19 -11.62 -17.30
CA PRO A 224 31.17 -11.02 -15.97
C PRO A 224 29.77 -10.55 -15.53
N PHE A 225 28.76 -10.61 -16.40
CA PHE A 225 27.42 -10.13 -16.10
C PHE A 225 26.70 -11.10 -15.14
N TYR A 226 26.05 -10.55 -14.11
CA TYR A 226 25.19 -11.30 -13.20
C TYR A 226 23.81 -11.50 -13.83
N VAL A 227 23.33 -12.74 -13.76
CA VAL A 227 21.98 -13.13 -14.18
C VAL A 227 21.00 -12.81 -13.06
N GLU A 228 19.83 -12.25 -13.40
CA GLU A 228 18.75 -12.02 -12.42
C GLU A 228 18.44 -13.30 -11.61
N ALA A 229 18.61 -13.24 -10.29
CA ALA A 229 18.38 -14.36 -9.38
C ALA A 229 18.35 -13.91 -7.91
N GLY A 230 17.58 -14.62 -7.07
CA GLY A 230 17.54 -14.39 -5.62
C GLY A 230 17.02 -13.00 -5.22
N GLY A 231 16.19 -12.38 -6.07
CA GLY A 231 15.70 -11.01 -5.91
C GLY A 231 16.65 -9.93 -6.45
N GLN A 232 17.90 -10.25 -6.76
CA GLN A 232 18.82 -9.31 -7.42
C GLN A 232 18.53 -9.24 -8.92
N VAL A 233 18.34 -8.00 -9.42
CA VAL A 233 18.18 -7.73 -10.86
C VAL A 233 19.45 -8.06 -11.63
N SER A 234 19.31 -8.39 -12.91
CA SER A 234 20.43 -8.62 -13.83
C SER A 234 21.30 -7.38 -13.99
N ASP A 235 22.54 -7.58 -14.45
CA ASP A 235 23.39 -6.46 -14.85
C ASP A 235 23.04 -5.89 -16.21
N THR A 236 23.44 -4.64 -16.39
CA THR A 236 23.50 -3.94 -17.66
C THR A 236 24.94 -3.52 -17.92
N GLY A 237 25.24 -3.14 -19.16
CA GLY A 237 26.60 -2.81 -19.55
C GLY A 237 26.79 -2.86 -21.07
N LEU A 238 28.04 -3.02 -21.50
CA LEU A 238 28.41 -3.01 -22.90
C LEU A 238 29.13 -4.31 -23.28
N ILE A 239 28.91 -4.77 -24.50
CA ILE A 239 29.76 -5.76 -25.17
C ILE A 239 30.38 -5.05 -26.37
N LYS A 240 31.71 -4.94 -26.38
CA LYS A 240 32.45 -4.15 -27.38
C LYS A 240 33.30 -5.07 -28.23
N GLY A 241 33.05 -5.11 -29.53
CA GLY A 241 33.94 -5.75 -30.49
C GLY A 241 34.83 -4.74 -31.21
N ASN A 242 35.51 -5.20 -32.26
CA ASN A 242 36.22 -4.31 -33.16
C ASN A 242 35.19 -3.60 -34.07
N GLU A 243 35.07 -2.28 -33.93
CA GLU A 243 34.13 -1.40 -34.66
C GLU A 243 32.62 -1.60 -34.38
N TRP A 244 32.22 -2.56 -33.54
CA TRP A 244 30.84 -2.73 -33.11
C TRP A 244 30.65 -2.65 -31.59
N GLU A 245 29.43 -2.32 -31.16
CA GLU A 245 29.06 -2.23 -29.75
C GLU A 245 27.61 -2.67 -29.56
N MET A 246 27.37 -3.41 -28.47
CA MET A 246 26.05 -3.81 -28.02
C MET A 246 25.80 -3.26 -26.61
N GLN A 247 24.69 -2.55 -26.44
CA GLN A 247 24.18 -2.15 -25.13
C GLN A 247 23.32 -3.26 -24.55
N VAL A 248 23.80 -3.88 -23.47
CA VAL A 248 23.08 -4.93 -22.74
C VAL A 248 22.06 -4.29 -21.80
N SER A 249 20.81 -4.71 -21.91
CA SER A 249 19.67 -4.24 -21.11
C SER A 249 19.17 -5.29 -20.11
N ASP A 250 19.38 -6.58 -20.37
CA ASP A 250 18.99 -7.67 -19.49
C ASP A 250 19.88 -8.90 -19.70
N VAL A 251 20.01 -9.75 -18.67
CA VAL A 251 20.80 -10.98 -18.72
C VAL A 251 20.04 -12.11 -18.04
N ARG A 252 19.78 -13.20 -18.79
CA ARG A 252 18.97 -14.33 -18.31
C ARG A 252 19.69 -15.66 -18.46
N ARG A 253 19.18 -16.66 -17.75
CA ARG A 253 19.58 -18.06 -17.86
C ARG A 253 18.34 -18.92 -18.13
N PRO A 254 17.86 -18.99 -19.39
CA PRO A 254 16.65 -19.75 -19.73
C PRO A 254 16.84 -21.25 -19.51
N VAL A 255 18.06 -21.76 -19.72
CA VAL A 255 18.45 -23.16 -19.43
C VAL A 255 19.76 -23.20 -18.65
N SER A 256 19.95 -24.24 -17.85
CA SER A 256 21.18 -24.39 -17.05
C SER A 256 22.42 -24.47 -17.95
N GLY A 257 23.42 -23.62 -17.66
CA GLY A 257 24.67 -23.56 -18.42
C GLY A 257 24.65 -22.61 -19.62
N LEU A 258 23.55 -21.92 -19.91
CA LEU A 258 23.46 -20.93 -20.99
C LEU A 258 23.07 -19.56 -20.43
N VAL A 259 23.92 -18.56 -20.62
CA VAL A 259 23.66 -17.16 -20.26
C VAL A 259 23.41 -16.37 -21.53
N ILE A 260 22.27 -15.71 -21.60
CA ILE A 260 21.84 -14.87 -22.72
C ILE A 260 21.88 -13.40 -22.30
N HIS A 261 22.52 -12.57 -23.13
CA HIS A 261 22.54 -11.12 -22.99
C HIS A 261 21.55 -10.52 -23.98
N TYR A 262 20.53 -9.83 -23.48
CA TYR A 262 19.56 -9.12 -24.30
C TYR A 262 20.00 -7.67 -24.44
N GLY A 263 19.89 -7.12 -25.63
CA GLY A 263 20.33 -5.75 -25.87
C GLY A 263 20.17 -5.31 -27.31
N GLN A 264 20.70 -4.14 -27.62
CA GLN A 264 20.67 -3.56 -28.97
C GLN A 264 22.09 -3.32 -29.45
N ILE A 265 22.36 -3.59 -30.73
CA ILE A 265 23.59 -3.14 -31.39
C ILE A 265 23.52 -1.61 -31.55
N THR A 266 24.34 -0.87 -30.83
CA THR A 266 24.36 0.60 -30.84
C THR A 266 25.35 1.18 -31.84
N ARG A 267 26.29 0.36 -32.31
CA ARG A 267 27.27 0.74 -33.34
C ARG A 267 27.70 -0.47 -34.16
N GLY A 268 27.83 -0.31 -35.47
CA GLY A 268 28.47 -1.30 -36.35
C GLY A 268 27.67 -2.60 -36.54
N THR A 269 28.37 -3.69 -36.87
CA THR A 269 27.75 -5.02 -37.10
C THR A 269 28.50 -6.07 -36.30
N ALA A 270 27.81 -6.74 -35.38
CA ALA A 270 28.35 -7.86 -34.62
C ALA A 270 28.16 -9.16 -35.40
N SER A 271 29.19 -10.01 -35.47
CA SER A 271 29.12 -11.33 -36.10
C SER A 271 29.43 -12.44 -35.10
N THR A 272 28.84 -13.62 -35.33
CA THR A 272 29.16 -14.82 -34.56
C THR A 272 30.63 -15.20 -34.80
N GLY A 273 31.38 -15.39 -33.73
CA GLY A 273 32.82 -15.65 -33.73
C GLY A 273 33.69 -14.43 -33.44
N ASP A 274 33.12 -13.22 -33.41
CA ASP A 274 33.86 -11.99 -33.15
C ASP A 274 34.43 -11.96 -31.73
N ASP A 275 35.69 -11.54 -31.62
CA ASP A 275 36.29 -11.20 -30.34
C ASP A 275 35.64 -9.92 -29.78
N ALA A 276 35.41 -9.92 -28.47
CA ALA A 276 34.74 -8.84 -27.77
C ALA A 276 35.31 -8.63 -26.36
N VAL A 277 34.97 -7.50 -25.75
CA VAL A 277 35.18 -7.23 -24.33
C VAL A 277 33.82 -6.98 -23.68
N ALA A 278 33.51 -7.79 -22.67
CA ALA A 278 32.30 -7.66 -21.87
C ALA A 278 32.57 -6.73 -20.67
N GLU A 279 31.84 -5.62 -20.59
CA GLU A 279 31.99 -4.59 -19.57
C GLU A 279 30.67 -4.36 -18.84
N VAL A 280 30.66 -4.62 -17.53
CA VAL A 280 29.49 -4.35 -16.68
C VAL A 280 29.43 -2.86 -16.33
N ASP A 281 28.23 -2.30 -16.20
CA ASP A 281 28.04 -1.00 -15.57
C ASP A 281 28.40 -1.10 -14.08
N ASN A 282 29.64 -0.72 -13.76
CA ASN A 282 30.21 -0.85 -12.42
C ASN A 282 29.53 0.06 -11.38
N GLU A 283 29.02 1.22 -11.78
CA GLU A 283 28.31 2.11 -10.85
C GLU A 283 26.97 1.49 -10.46
N ARG A 284 26.21 1.04 -11.46
CA ARG A 284 24.95 0.32 -11.25
C ARG A 284 25.17 -0.96 -10.43
N ARG A 285 26.17 -1.77 -10.79
CA ARG A 285 26.56 -2.99 -10.07
C ARG A 285 26.89 -2.68 -8.62
N MET A 286 27.62 -1.60 -8.36
CA MET A 286 27.98 -1.23 -6.99
C MET A 286 26.73 -0.86 -6.17
N ASN A 287 25.79 -0.10 -6.74
CA ASN A 287 24.54 0.22 -6.05
C ASN A 287 23.70 -1.02 -5.74
N ILE A 288 23.66 -1.99 -6.66
CA ILE A 288 23.03 -3.30 -6.41
C ILE A 288 23.74 -4.04 -5.28
N ARG A 289 25.08 -4.12 -5.28
CA ARG A 289 25.88 -4.75 -4.22
C ARG A 289 25.62 -4.13 -2.84
N ARG A 290 25.49 -2.79 -2.77
CA ARG A 290 25.15 -2.04 -1.55
C ARG A 290 23.78 -2.47 -1.04
N ASN A 291 22.77 -2.40 -1.90
CA ASN A 291 21.40 -2.78 -1.57
C ASN A 291 21.30 -4.27 -1.20
N HIS A 292 22.06 -5.16 -1.83
CA HIS A 292 22.04 -6.59 -1.51
C HIS A 292 22.57 -6.85 -0.10
N THR A 293 23.73 -6.31 0.21
CA THR A 293 24.37 -6.51 1.52
C THR A 293 23.54 -5.86 2.62
N ALA A 294 22.94 -4.70 2.34
CA ALA A 294 21.98 -4.06 3.22
C ALA A 294 20.72 -4.90 3.48
N THR A 295 20.22 -5.66 2.50
CA THR A 295 19.11 -6.60 2.71
C THR A 295 19.45 -7.66 3.76
N HIS A 296 20.67 -8.19 3.77
CA HIS A 296 21.12 -9.15 4.79
C HIS A 296 21.17 -8.53 6.19
N LEU A 297 21.71 -7.31 6.30
CA LEU A 297 21.74 -6.59 7.58
C LEU A 297 20.33 -6.28 8.07
N LEU A 298 19.46 -5.82 7.17
CA LEU A 298 18.06 -5.53 7.47
C LEU A 298 17.34 -6.79 7.98
N HIS A 299 17.55 -7.94 7.33
CA HIS A 299 16.97 -9.21 7.76
C HIS A 299 17.46 -9.64 9.14
N ALA A 300 18.77 -9.50 9.41
CA ALA A 300 19.35 -9.80 10.72
C ALA A 300 18.73 -8.92 11.83
N HIS A 301 18.61 -7.61 11.60
CA HIS A 301 18.04 -6.67 12.57
C HIS A 301 16.53 -6.84 12.75
N LEU A 302 15.78 -7.15 11.70
CA LEU A 302 14.37 -7.51 11.81
C LEU A 302 14.19 -8.73 12.74
N ARG A 303 15.02 -9.76 12.59
CA ARG A 303 14.98 -10.95 13.45
C ARG A 303 15.41 -10.65 14.88
N ARG A 304 16.35 -9.73 15.08
CA ARG A 304 16.81 -9.31 16.41
C ARG A 304 15.75 -8.52 17.17
N VAL A 305 15.06 -7.60 16.49
CA VAL A 305 14.08 -6.68 17.11
C VAL A 305 12.69 -7.32 17.22
N LEU A 306 12.23 -8.02 16.18
CA LEU A 306 10.88 -8.58 16.13
C LEU A 306 10.84 -10.03 16.61
N GLY A 307 11.89 -10.82 16.31
CA GLY A 307 12.00 -12.21 16.72
C GLY A 307 12.36 -13.17 15.56
N LYS A 308 12.70 -14.42 15.92
CA LYS A 308 13.18 -15.44 14.98
C LYS A 308 12.11 -15.96 13.99
N HIS A 309 10.84 -15.61 14.18
CA HIS A 309 9.75 -15.97 13.27
C HIS A 309 9.75 -15.15 11.96
N VAL A 310 10.48 -14.02 11.94
CA VAL A 310 10.69 -13.24 10.71
C VAL A 310 11.48 -14.08 9.71
N ALA A 311 10.87 -14.34 8.57
CA ALA A 311 11.45 -15.04 7.44
C ALA A 311 11.12 -14.28 6.16
N GLN A 312 12.04 -14.32 5.19
CA GLN A 312 11.85 -13.71 3.88
C GLN A 312 10.66 -14.37 3.15
N ALA A 313 9.73 -13.54 2.68
CA ALA A 313 8.61 -13.90 1.81
C ALA A 313 8.81 -13.37 0.37
N GLY A 314 9.76 -12.46 0.16
CA GLY A 314 10.07 -11.88 -1.14
C GLY A 314 11.20 -10.86 -1.03
N SER A 315 11.95 -10.67 -2.12
CA SER A 315 13.04 -9.69 -2.16
C SER A 315 13.12 -9.06 -3.54
N LEU A 316 13.55 -7.80 -3.60
CA LEU A 316 14.02 -7.13 -4.80
C LEU A 316 15.24 -6.30 -4.41
N VAL A 317 16.32 -6.47 -5.15
CA VAL A 317 17.56 -5.70 -5.02
C VAL A 317 17.83 -5.07 -6.38
N ALA A 318 17.55 -3.78 -6.47
CA ALA A 318 17.71 -2.95 -7.66
C ALA A 318 18.79 -1.86 -7.39
N PRO A 319 19.30 -1.14 -8.41
CA PRO A 319 20.30 -0.11 -8.17
C PRO A 319 19.77 1.11 -7.40
N ASP A 320 18.48 1.43 -7.54
CA ASP A 320 17.84 2.58 -6.91
C ASP A 320 17.29 2.28 -5.52
N ARG A 321 16.92 1.02 -5.24
CA ARG A 321 16.29 0.61 -3.98
C ARG A 321 16.42 -0.88 -3.68
N LEU A 322 16.13 -1.23 -2.43
CA LEU A 322 15.79 -2.59 -2.01
C LEU A 322 14.36 -2.66 -1.49
N ARG A 323 13.77 -3.84 -1.61
CA ARG A 323 12.45 -4.19 -1.09
C ARG A 323 12.54 -5.55 -0.44
N PHE A 324 12.13 -5.64 0.81
CA PHE A 324 12.18 -6.86 1.59
C PHE A 324 10.81 -7.18 2.16
N ASP A 325 10.25 -8.32 1.76
CA ASP A 325 8.97 -8.83 2.25
C ASP A 325 9.25 -9.93 3.26
N PHE A 326 8.56 -9.90 4.40
CA PHE A 326 8.83 -10.81 5.51
C PHE A 326 7.58 -11.17 6.32
N SER A 327 7.63 -12.33 6.98
CA SER A 327 6.56 -12.79 7.88
C SER A 327 6.51 -11.96 9.15
N GLN A 328 5.44 -11.18 9.29
CA GLN A 328 5.17 -10.37 10.46
C GLN A 328 3.66 -10.06 10.52
N PRO A 329 2.90 -10.66 11.45
CA PRO A 329 1.46 -10.43 11.54
C PRO A 329 1.11 -8.98 11.93
N ASP A 330 1.86 -8.42 12.88
CA ASP A 330 1.54 -7.14 13.51
C ASP A 330 2.30 -5.97 12.88
N PRO A 331 1.72 -4.75 12.83
CA PRO A 331 2.43 -3.57 12.41
C PRO A 331 3.73 -3.33 13.20
N ILE A 332 4.78 -2.90 12.50
CA ILE A 332 6.02 -2.48 13.14
C ILE A 332 5.80 -1.09 13.73
N THR A 333 6.10 -0.92 15.02
CA THR A 333 5.99 0.38 15.66
C THR A 333 7.06 1.35 15.15
N PRO A 334 6.83 2.67 15.17
CA PRO A 334 7.84 3.66 14.78
C PRO A 334 9.16 3.53 15.55
N GLU A 335 9.10 3.09 16.81
CA GLU A 335 10.29 2.86 17.64
C GLU A 335 11.08 1.63 17.19
N GLN A 336 10.40 0.51 16.95
CA GLN A 336 11.06 -0.69 16.39
C GLN A 336 11.68 -0.39 15.03
N LEU A 337 11.00 0.37 14.17
CA LEU A 337 11.53 0.73 12.86
C LEU A 337 12.81 1.57 12.97
N ARG A 338 12.84 2.53 13.90
CA ARG A 338 14.06 3.30 14.22
C ARG A 338 15.18 2.40 14.74
N GLN A 339 14.88 1.47 15.62
CA GLN A 339 15.88 0.54 16.17
C GLN A 339 16.48 -0.35 15.07
N ILE A 340 15.66 -0.83 14.13
CA ILE A 340 16.11 -1.63 12.99
C ILE A 340 17.02 -0.78 12.08
N GLU A 341 16.58 0.42 11.68
CA GLU A 341 17.36 1.30 10.82
C GLU A 341 18.69 1.72 11.47
N ALA A 342 18.66 2.06 12.77
CA ALA A 342 19.85 2.41 13.53
C ALA A 342 20.83 1.24 13.60
N GLY A 343 20.37 0.04 13.95
CA GLY A 343 21.22 -1.14 14.04
C GLY A 343 21.90 -1.49 12.71
N VAL A 344 21.18 -1.38 11.59
CA VAL A 344 21.78 -1.58 10.27
C VAL A 344 22.88 -0.54 9.99
N ASN A 345 22.63 0.73 10.30
CA ASN A 345 23.61 1.78 10.10
C ASN A 345 24.81 1.66 11.06
N ASP A 346 24.62 1.15 12.27
CA ASP A 346 25.71 0.86 13.21
C ASP A 346 26.64 -0.23 12.63
N ASP A 347 26.08 -1.31 12.06
CA ASP A 347 26.88 -2.35 11.39
C ASP A 347 27.57 -1.85 10.11
N ILE A 348 26.96 -0.89 9.41
CA ILE A 348 27.59 -0.19 8.28
C ILE A 348 28.80 0.62 8.76
N LEU A 349 28.64 1.39 9.84
CA LEU A 349 29.70 2.22 10.41
C LEU A 349 30.83 1.39 11.02
N ALA A 350 30.53 0.20 11.55
CA ALA A 350 31.53 -0.75 12.03
C ALA A 350 32.43 -1.30 10.90
N ASN A 351 32.00 -1.17 9.64
CA ASN A 351 32.76 -1.56 8.44
C ASN A 351 33.25 -3.02 8.48
N TYR A 352 32.36 -3.94 8.85
CA TYR A 352 32.65 -5.37 8.90
C TYR A 352 33.05 -5.92 7.52
N PRO A 353 33.99 -6.89 7.46
CA PRO A 353 34.32 -7.58 6.23
C PRO A 353 33.16 -8.48 5.79
N VAL A 354 32.92 -8.52 4.48
CA VAL A 354 31.95 -9.41 3.84
C VAL A 354 32.72 -10.50 3.12
N THR A 355 32.57 -11.73 3.58
CA THR A 355 33.34 -12.88 3.06
C THR A 355 32.43 -13.89 2.40
N THR A 356 33.00 -14.65 1.45
CA THR A 356 32.25 -15.65 0.70
C THR A 356 33.02 -16.94 0.64
N ARG A 357 32.36 -18.07 0.88
CA ARG A 357 32.96 -19.41 0.79
C ARG A 357 32.01 -20.40 0.12
N GLN A 358 32.58 -21.34 -0.61
CA GLN A 358 31.84 -22.48 -1.15
C GLN A 358 32.03 -23.67 -0.22
N GLN A 359 30.94 -24.35 0.12
CA GLN A 359 30.97 -25.54 0.97
C GLN A 359 29.76 -26.44 0.67
N LYS A 360 29.78 -27.66 1.19
CA LYS A 360 28.63 -28.57 1.02
C LYS A 360 27.41 -28.04 1.74
N TYR A 361 26.24 -28.22 1.15
CA TYR A 361 24.97 -27.74 1.73
C TYR A 361 24.77 -28.21 3.17
N LYS A 362 24.97 -29.51 3.45
CA LYS A 362 24.78 -30.08 4.79
C LYS A 362 25.72 -29.45 5.83
N ASP A 363 26.97 -29.21 5.47
CA ASP A 363 27.98 -28.61 6.35
C ASP A 363 27.62 -27.14 6.64
N ALA A 364 27.12 -26.41 5.63
CA ALA A 364 26.65 -25.03 5.81
C ALA A 364 25.53 -24.93 6.85
N ILE A 365 24.49 -25.75 6.69
CA ILE A 365 23.35 -25.74 7.60
C ILE A 365 23.77 -26.14 9.02
N ALA A 366 24.69 -27.11 9.17
CA ALA A 366 25.19 -27.54 10.47
C ALA A 366 25.92 -26.43 11.24
N THR A 367 26.52 -25.46 10.52
CA THR A 367 27.20 -24.30 11.13
C THR A 367 26.26 -23.12 11.46
N GLY A 368 24.95 -23.31 11.31
CA GLY A 368 23.94 -22.29 11.61
C GLY A 368 23.79 -21.23 10.51
N VAL A 369 24.28 -21.50 9.29
CA VAL A 369 24.01 -20.66 8.11
C VAL A 369 22.54 -20.74 7.78
N MET A 370 21.92 -19.58 7.56
CA MET A 370 20.53 -19.50 7.19
C MET A 370 20.34 -19.83 5.72
N ALA A 371 19.48 -20.80 5.43
CA ALA A 371 18.94 -21.01 4.09
C ALA A 371 17.70 -20.13 3.92
N LEU A 372 17.59 -19.47 2.76
CA LEU A 372 16.39 -18.74 2.38
C LEU A 372 15.29 -19.74 2.03
N PHE A 373 14.08 -19.48 2.53
CA PHE A 373 12.97 -20.40 2.41
C PHE A 373 12.41 -20.38 0.97
N GLY A 374 12.23 -21.55 0.36
CA GLY A 374 11.67 -21.71 -0.99
C GLY A 374 12.71 -21.89 -2.12
N GLU A 375 13.99 -21.67 -1.85
CA GLU A 375 15.08 -21.84 -2.82
C GLU A 375 15.52 -23.31 -2.95
N LYS A 376 15.90 -23.72 -4.17
CA LYS A 376 16.51 -25.03 -4.43
C LYS A 376 18.02 -24.91 -4.41
N TYR A 377 18.68 -25.60 -3.49
CA TYR A 377 20.13 -25.59 -3.36
C TYR A 377 20.76 -26.85 -3.97
N GLY A 378 21.88 -26.67 -4.66
CA GLY A 378 22.74 -27.78 -5.10
C GLY A 378 23.60 -28.34 -3.97
N ASP A 379 24.39 -29.36 -4.26
CA ASP A 379 25.28 -30.01 -3.28
C ASP A 379 26.34 -29.06 -2.72
N ILE A 380 26.81 -28.13 -3.56
CA ILE A 380 27.74 -27.06 -3.19
C ILE A 380 26.98 -25.74 -3.20
N VAL A 381 27.07 -25.00 -2.10
CA VAL A 381 26.41 -23.70 -1.93
C VAL A 381 27.41 -22.61 -1.61
N ARG A 382 27.07 -21.39 -2.00
CA ARG A 382 27.81 -20.18 -1.65
C ARG A 382 27.24 -19.58 -0.37
N VAL A 383 28.10 -19.46 0.64
CA VAL A 383 27.78 -18.81 1.91
C VAL A 383 28.37 -17.42 1.90
N VAL A 384 27.54 -16.44 2.25
CA VAL A 384 27.94 -15.04 2.44
C VAL A 384 27.84 -14.75 3.93
N ALA A 385 28.90 -14.17 4.49
CA ALA A 385 28.97 -13.78 5.88
C ALA A 385 29.35 -12.30 5.99
N VAL A 386 28.57 -11.54 6.74
CA VAL A 386 28.88 -10.15 7.13
C VAL A 386 29.32 -10.20 8.58
N ASP A 387 30.62 -10.35 8.83
CA ASP A 387 31.14 -10.88 10.10
C ASP A 387 30.48 -12.23 10.51
N ASP A 388 31.18 -13.08 11.26
CA ASP A 388 30.59 -14.36 11.66
C ASP A 388 29.41 -14.19 12.64
N GLN A 389 29.24 -13.02 13.26
CA GLN A 389 28.24 -12.80 14.30
C GLN A 389 27.00 -12.01 13.86
N VAL A 390 27.05 -11.25 12.75
CA VAL A 390 25.93 -10.39 12.34
C VAL A 390 24.98 -11.13 11.40
N SER A 391 25.45 -11.61 10.25
CA SER A 391 24.62 -12.37 9.31
C SER A 391 25.43 -13.43 8.54
N ARG A 392 24.84 -14.62 8.38
CA ARG A 392 25.39 -15.73 7.59
C ARG A 392 24.27 -16.41 6.81
N GLU A 393 24.31 -16.29 5.50
CA GLU A 393 23.21 -16.71 4.62
C GLU A 393 23.73 -17.43 3.37
N LEU A 394 22.92 -18.36 2.84
CA LEU A 394 23.13 -18.92 1.51
C LEU A 394 22.68 -17.92 0.47
N CYS A 395 23.63 -17.29 -0.23
CA CYS A 395 23.34 -16.28 -1.23
C CYS A 395 24.27 -16.38 -2.46
N GLY A 396 23.65 -16.41 -3.64
CA GLY A 396 24.31 -16.42 -4.94
C GLY A 396 24.62 -15.03 -5.50
N GLY A 397 24.18 -13.96 -4.84
CA GLY A 397 24.29 -12.59 -5.34
C GLY A 397 25.66 -11.94 -5.19
N THR A 398 25.76 -10.73 -5.73
CA THR A 398 26.94 -9.87 -5.58
C THR A 398 26.81 -9.00 -4.33
N HIS A 399 27.90 -8.89 -3.56
CA HIS A 399 27.93 -8.17 -2.29
C HIS A 399 29.10 -7.21 -2.25
N VAL A 400 28.99 -6.15 -1.45
CA VAL A 400 30.16 -5.29 -1.16
C VAL A 400 31.22 -6.09 -0.41
N ASP A 401 32.47 -5.60 -0.40
CA ASP A 401 33.58 -6.27 0.28
C ASP A 401 33.60 -5.94 1.78
N ASN A 402 33.10 -4.74 2.15
CA ASN A 402 32.95 -4.32 3.54
C ASN A 402 31.65 -3.51 3.72
N THR A 403 31.02 -3.60 4.88
CA THR A 403 29.72 -2.94 5.13
C THR A 403 29.78 -1.43 4.97
N GLY A 404 30.92 -0.78 5.25
CA GLY A 404 31.08 0.67 5.08
C GLY A 404 30.90 1.15 3.64
N GLN A 405 31.08 0.26 2.65
CA GLN A 405 30.84 0.59 1.24
C GLN A 405 29.35 0.78 0.91
N ILE A 406 28.44 0.35 1.80
CA ILE A 406 26.99 0.59 1.71
C ILE A 406 26.68 2.09 1.86
N GLY A 407 27.45 2.80 2.69
CA GLY A 407 27.24 4.22 3.01
C GLY A 407 26.24 4.41 4.16
N SER A 408 24.97 4.58 3.83
CA SER A 408 23.88 4.63 4.82
C SER A 408 22.67 3.93 4.27
N LEU A 409 21.84 3.37 5.14
CA LEU A 409 20.52 2.84 4.79
C LEU A 409 19.44 3.78 5.34
N LEU A 410 18.45 4.10 4.49
CA LEU A 410 17.26 4.83 4.87
C LEU A 410 16.02 4.02 4.49
N ILE A 411 15.18 3.71 5.47
CA ILE A 411 13.87 3.13 5.27
C ILE A 411 12.93 4.21 4.74
N ILE A 412 12.31 3.93 3.60
CA ILE A 412 11.40 4.84 2.90
C ILE A 412 9.95 4.54 3.25
N SER A 413 9.60 3.26 3.33
CA SER A 413 8.25 2.84 3.62
C SER A 413 8.21 1.50 4.35
N GLU A 414 7.14 1.31 5.09
CA GLU A 414 6.82 0.10 5.83
C GLU A 414 5.31 -0.14 5.72
N GLY A 415 4.87 -1.35 5.41
CA GLY A 415 3.44 -1.62 5.21
C GLY A 415 3.06 -3.09 5.04
N SER A 416 1.77 -3.40 5.17
CA SER A 416 1.21 -4.73 4.92
C SER A 416 0.98 -4.94 3.42
N VAL A 417 1.49 -6.03 2.86
CA VAL A 417 1.30 -6.37 1.43
C VAL A 417 0.39 -7.57 1.21
N ALA A 418 0.38 -8.49 2.17
CA ALA A 418 -0.55 -9.59 2.21
C ALA A 418 -0.83 -9.91 3.67
N ALA A 419 -1.81 -10.78 3.88
CA ALA A 419 -2.15 -11.22 5.21
C ALA A 419 -0.90 -11.88 5.87
N GLY A 420 -0.33 -11.23 6.90
CA GLY A 420 0.80 -11.76 7.69
C GLY A 420 2.17 -11.53 7.07
N VAL A 421 2.21 -10.78 5.96
CA VAL A 421 3.43 -10.40 5.25
C VAL A 421 3.51 -8.89 5.19
N ARG A 422 4.64 -8.36 5.65
CA ARG A 422 4.94 -6.93 5.62
C ARG A 422 6.12 -6.68 4.71
N ARG A 423 6.22 -5.45 4.23
CA ARG A 423 7.23 -4.96 3.30
C ARG A 423 7.94 -3.77 3.90
N ILE A 424 9.26 -3.79 3.80
CA ILE A 424 10.10 -2.61 3.97
C ILE A 424 10.71 -2.27 2.60
N GLU A 425 10.62 -1.01 2.21
CA GLU A 425 11.42 -0.46 1.12
C GLU A 425 12.47 0.48 1.70
N ALA A 426 13.71 0.33 1.25
CA ALA A 426 14.83 1.13 1.70
C ALA A 426 15.75 1.49 0.53
N ILE A 427 16.57 2.51 0.74
CA ILE A 427 17.58 2.97 -0.21
C ILE A 427 18.93 3.06 0.48
N THR A 428 20.01 2.92 -0.28
CA THR A 428 21.37 3.00 0.25
C THR A 428 22.27 3.97 -0.53
N GLY A 429 23.45 4.24 0.01
CA GLY A 429 24.53 4.93 -0.72
C GLY A 429 24.12 6.28 -1.31
N PRO A 430 24.39 6.53 -2.61
CA PRO A 430 24.06 7.79 -3.28
C PRO A 430 22.58 8.20 -3.16
N ALA A 431 21.65 7.25 -3.34
CA ALA A 431 20.22 7.51 -3.26
C ALA A 431 19.79 7.95 -1.85
N ALA A 432 20.33 7.29 -0.81
CA ALA A 432 20.09 7.70 0.58
C ALA A 432 20.60 9.12 0.86
N ARG A 433 21.81 9.44 0.38
CA ARG A 433 22.40 10.79 0.51
C ARG A 433 21.56 11.86 -0.18
N GLU A 434 21.09 11.60 -1.40
CA GLU A 434 20.23 12.52 -2.15
C GLU A 434 18.88 12.74 -1.43
N GLN A 435 18.28 11.68 -0.89
CA GLN A 435 17.03 11.77 -0.16
C GLN A 435 17.17 12.60 1.12
N VAL A 436 18.28 12.46 1.85
CA VAL A 436 18.59 13.29 3.03
C VAL A 436 18.74 14.76 2.62
N GLN A 437 19.52 15.05 1.58
CA GLN A 437 19.71 16.40 1.06
C GLN A 437 18.38 17.05 0.63
N THR A 438 17.51 16.29 -0.03
CA THR A 438 16.18 16.74 -0.45
C THR A 438 15.31 17.09 0.77
N ARG A 439 15.25 16.21 1.79
CA ARG A 439 14.49 16.45 3.03
C ARG A 439 15.02 17.66 3.80
N LEU A 440 16.34 17.81 3.92
CA LEU A 440 16.96 18.98 4.57
C LEU A 440 16.65 20.27 3.82
N SER A 441 16.68 20.24 2.48
CA SER A 441 16.35 21.40 1.66
C SER A 441 14.90 21.84 1.85
N VAL A 442 13.95 20.89 1.90
CA VAL A 442 12.54 21.17 2.21
C VAL A 442 12.40 21.81 3.59
N LEU A 443 13.03 21.24 4.62
CA LEU A 443 12.97 21.78 5.98
C LEU A 443 13.57 23.19 6.06
N ASN A 444 14.72 23.42 5.43
CA ASN A 444 15.37 24.73 5.36
C ASN A 444 14.49 25.76 4.65
N ASN A 445 13.83 25.37 3.55
CA ASN A 445 12.89 26.24 2.83
C ASN A 445 11.68 26.63 3.68
N ILE A 446 11.13 25.70 4.47
CA ILE A 446 10.04 25.99 5.41
C ILE A 446 10.53 26.93 6.51
N ALA A 447 11.70 26.65 7.09
CA ALA A 447 12.31 27.48 8.12
C ALA A 447 12.53 28.92 7.64
N HIS A 448 13.05 29.09 6.41
CA HIS A 448 13.23 30.39 5.78
C HIS A 448 11.90 31.13 5.60
N LYS A 449 10.84 30.45 5.10
CA LYS A 449 9.49 31.05 4.95
C LYS A 449 8.88 31.49 6.29
N LEU A 450 9.18 30.76 7.36
CA LEU A 450 8.72 31.08 8.71
C LEU A 450 9.61 32.10 9.45
N GLY A 451 10.78 32.44 8.89
CA GLY A 451 11.76 33.34 9.50
C GLY A 451 12.44 32.75 10.73
N VAL A 452 12.60 31.44 10.82
CA VAL A 452 13.20 30.74 11.97
C VAL A 452 14.29 29.75 11.54
N LYS A 453 15.05 29.22 12.50
CA LYS A 453 15.98 28.10 12.26
C LYS A 453 15.19 26.79 12.10
N PRO A 454 15.71 25.78 11.38
CA PRO A 454 15.06 24.47 11.21
C PRO A 454 14.55 23.82 12.50
N ALA A 455 15.35 23.90 13.57
CA ALA A 455 15.00 23.35 14.88
C ALA A 455 13.78 24.01 15.55
N ALA A 456 13.38 25.21 15.11
CA ALA A 456 12.25 25.95 15.65
C ALA A 456 11.03 25.97 14.70
N VAL A 457 11.06 25.21 13.61
CA VAL A 457 9.96 25.16 12.63
C VAL A 457 8.66 24.68 13.27
N GLU A 458 8.72 23.62 14.07
CA GLU A 458 7.54 23.02 14.70
C GLU A 458 6.88 24.00 15.68
N SER A 459 7.66 24.52 16.65
CA SER A 459 7.14 25.49 17.63
C SER A 459 6.64 26.79 16.98
N ARG A 460 7.29 27.27 15.91
CA ARG A 460 6.83 28.44 15.15
C ARG A 460 5.52 28.15 14.41
N LEU A 461 5.37 26.96 13.84
CA LEU A 461 4.15 26.54 13.16
C LEU A 461 2.99 26.43 14.15
N GLU A 462 3.20 25.83 15.31
CA GLU A 462 2.19 25.76 16.38
C GLU A 462 1.73 27.15 16.83
N SER A 463 2.70 28.06 17.07
CA SER A 463 2.40 29.44 17.42
C SER A 463 1.59 30.16 16.33
N LEU A 464 1.92 29.95 15.06
CA LEU A 464 1.20 30.54 13.93
C LEU A 464 -0.22 29.98 13.81
N LEU A 465 -0.41 28.69 14.02
CA LEU A 465 -1.74 28.06 14.04
C LEU A 465 -2.61 28.59 15.18
N GLU A 466 -2.03 28.82 16.36
CA GLU A 466 -2.78 29.40 17.48
C GLU A 466 -3.11 30.88 17.23
N GLN A 467 -2.18 31.66 16.68
CA GLN A 467 -2.44 33.05 16.27
C GLN A 467 -3.57 33.13 15.24
N LEU A 468 -3.64 32.20 14.27
CA LEU A 468 -4.74 32.14 13.30
C LEU A 468 -6.09 31.90 13.99
N ARG A 469 -6.15 30.95 14.94
CA ARG A 469 -7.37 30.69 15.72
C ARG A 469 -7.78 31.89 16.56
N GLU A 470 -6.83 32.61 17.16
CA GLU A 470 -7.08 33.79 17.97
C GLU A 470 -7.61 34.95 17.11
N ARG A 471 -6.98 35.19 15.96
CA ARG A 471 -7.45 36.18 14.97
C ARG A 471 -8.84 35.85 14.45
N ASP A 472 -9.16 34.58 14.20
CA ASP A 472 -10.52 34.16 13.81
C ASP A 472 -11.57 34.46 14.89
N ARG A 473 -11.21 34.26 16.18
CA ARG A 473 -12.07 34.63 17.31
C ARG A 473 -12.25 36.14 17.40
N GLU A 474 -11.18 36.90 17.25
CA GLU A 474 -11.20 38.37 17.26
C GLU A 474 -12.07 38.93 16.12
N ILE A 475 -11.92 38.41 14.89
CA ILE A 475 -12.76 38.77 13.74
C ILE A 475 -14.23 38.52 14.04
N LYS A 476 -14.58 37.37 14.62
CA LYS A 476 -15.98 37.07 15.02
C LYS A 476 -16.49 38.06 16.07
N GLN A 477 -15.68 38.42 17.06
CA GLN A 477 -16.06 39.40 18.08
C GLN A 477 -16.24 40.81 17.50
N LEU A 478 -15.34 41.25 16.62
CA LEU A 478 -15.42 42.55 15.95
C LEU A 478 -16.65 42.64 15.04
N LYS A 479 -16.93 41.59 14.26
CA LYS A 479 -18.17 41.50 13.44
C LYS A 479 -19.42 41.59 14.30
N ARG A 480 -19.45 40.91 15.46
CA ARG A 480 -20.57 40.98 16.41
C ARG A 480 -20.74 42.39 16.98
N LYS A 481 -19.65 43.07 17.35
CA LYS A 481 -19.69 44.49 17.81
C LYS A 481 -20.19 45.43 16.73
N LEU A 482 -19.74 45.26 15.48
CA LEU A 482 -20.20 46.07 14.35
C LEU A 482 -21.69 45.88 14.10
N ALA A 483 -22.15 44.63 14.04
CA ALA A 483 -23.57 44.31 13.90
C ALA A 483 -24.43 44.86 15.05
N ARG A 484 -23.89 44.88 16.28
CA ARG A 484 -24.56 45.50 17.42
C ARG A 484 -24.70 47.01 17.26
N SER A 485 -23.66 47.70 16.81
CA SER A 485 -23.73 49.15 16.55
C SER A 485 -24.70 49.48 15.41
N ASP A 486 -24.70 48.70 14.33
CA ASP A 486 -25.64 48.88 13.22
C ASP A 486 -27.08 48.59 13.67
N PHE A 487 -27.29 47.55 14.48
CA PHE A 487 -28.59 47.26 15.10
C PHE A 487 -29.10 48.43 15.94
N GLU A 488 -28.25 49.02 16.78
CA GLU A 488 -28.63 50.19 17.60
C GLU A 488 -29.02 51.41 16.76
N ARG A 489 -28.38 51.60 15.60
CA ARG A 489 -28.80 52.63 14.62
C ARG A 489 -30.19 52.32 14.07
N HIS A 490 -30.48 51.07 13.74
CA HIS A 490 -31.80 50.65 13.26
C HIS A 490 -32.92 50.78 14.30
N LEU A 491 -32.62 50.82 15.60
CA LEU A 491 -33.65 51.08 16.62
C LEU A 491 -34.33 52.44 16.45
N SER A 492 -33.66 53.43 15.84
CA SER A 492 -34.29 54.71 15.48
C SER A 492 -35.36 54.59 14.38
N GLN A 493 -35.42 53.45 13.69
CA GLN A 493 -36.39 53.16 12.62
C GLN A 493 -37.60 52.37 13.13
N VAL A 494 -37.68 52.09 14.44
CA VAL A 494 -38.82 51.42 15.05
C VAL A 494 -40.06 52.30 14.87
N LYS A 495 -41.12 51.74 14.27
CA LYS A 495 -42.41 52.41 14.11
C LYS A 495 -43.43 51.83 15.07
N GLU A 496 -44.37 52.66 15.50
CA GLU A 496 -45.54 52.21 16.23
C GLU A 496 -46.73 52.06 15.26
N ILE A 497 -47.26 50.84 15.17
CA ILE A 497 -48.37 50.48 14.28
C ILE A 497 -49.43 49.80 15.14
N ASN A 498 -50.63 50.39 15.27
CA ASN A 498 -51.73 49.86 16.09
C ASN A 498 -51.30 49.52 17.55
N GLY A 499 -50.46 50.36 18.16
CA GLY A 499 -49.92 50.15 19.51
C GLY A 499 -48.87 49.04 19.61
N VAL A 500 -48.28 48.62 18.48
CA VAL A 500 -47.22 47.60 18.39
C VAL A 500 -45.97 48.23 17.81
N ARG A 501 -44.83 48.02 18.48
CA ARG A 501 -43.52 48.45 17.97
C ARG A 501 -43.02 47.47 16.93
N VAL A 502 -42.72 47.97 15.74
CA VAL A 502 -42.30 47.18 14.58
C VAL A 502 -40.96 47.70 14.05
N LEU A 503 -40.00 46.79 13.85
CA LEU A 503 -38.75 47.06 13.13
C LEU A 503 -38.64 46.15 11.92
N ALA A 504 -38.75 46.70 10.72
CA ALA A 504 -38.47 45.98 9.48
C ALA A 504 -37.27 46.63 8.79
N ALA A 505 -36.09 46.00 8.86
CA ALA A 505 -34.84 46.61 8.42
C ALA A 505 -33.94 45.65 7.67
N GLN A 506 -33.23 46.19 6.67
CA GLN A 506 -32.14 45.47 6.03
C GLN A 506 -30.88 45.70 6.86
N VAL A 507 -30.18 44.62 7.20
CA VAL A 507 -29.02 44.62 8.08
C VAL A 507 -27.80 44.02 7.40
N ALA A 508 -26.62 44.47 7.81
CA ALA A 508 -25.37 43.82 7.46
C ALA A 508 -25.13 42.62 8.38
N ALA A 509 -25.36 41.42 7.88
CA ALA A 509 -25.07 40.17 8.58
C ALA A 509 -24.47 39.14 7.61
N ASP A 510 -23.47 38.39 8.07
CA ASP A 510 -22.77 37.38 7.26
C ASP A 510 -23.31 35.96 7.47
N ASN A 511 -24.15 35.76 8.49
CA ASN A 511 -24.78 34.49 8.79
C ASN A 511 -26.10 34.68 9.55
N THR A 512 -26.89 33.62 9.57
CA THR A 512 -28.25 33.63 10.12
C THR A 512 -28.27 33.57 11.65
N ALA A 513 -27.20 33.08 12.27
CA ALA A 513 -27.08 33.08 13.73
C ALA A 513 -26.95 34.51 14.27
N LEU A 514 -26.17 35.38 13.60
CA LEU A 514 -26.07 36.78 13.96
C LEU A 514 -27.41 37.51 13.83
N MET A 515 -28.17 37.25 12.76
CA MET A 515 -29.51 37.83 12.58
C MET A 515 -30.51 37.38 13.68
N ARG A 516 -30.43 36.13 14.16
CA ARG A 516 -31.22 35.67 15.31
C ARG A 516 -30.80 36.42 16.57
N GLU A 517 -29.49 36.57 16.77
CA GLU A 517 -28.96 37.31 17.91
C GLU A 517 -29.44 38.76 17.93
N MET A 518 -29.48 39.42 16.76
CA MET A 518 -30.07 40.77 16.61
C MET A 518 -31.56 40.80 16.97
N SER A 519 -32.30 39.73 16.68
CA SER A 519 -33.71 39.60 17.06
C SER A 519 -33.87 39.45 18.57
N ASP A 520 -32.96 38.74 19.24
CA ASP A 520 -32.93 38.65 20.69
C ASP A 520 -32.56 40.00 21.32
N TRP A 521 -31.58 40.72 20.77
CA TRP A 521 -31.22 42.08 21.20
C TRP A 521 -32.38 43.06 21.15
N PHE A 522 -33.24 42.95 20.14
CA PHE A 522 -34.47 43.74 20.02
C PHE A 522 -35.45 43.45 21.14
N ARG A 523 -35.68 42.16 21.41
CA ARG A 523 -36.57 41.72 22.49
C ARG A 523 -36.06 42.22 23.84
N ASP A 524 -34.75 42.11 24.09
CA ASP A 524 -34.15 42.57 25.35
C ASP A 524 -34.27 44.08 25.53
N LYS A 525 -34.16 44.86 24.44
CA LYS A 525 -34.19 46.33 24.51
C LYS A 525 -35.60 46.92 24.61
N LEU A 526 -36.57 46.35 23.90
CA LEU A 526 -37.92 46.89 23.82
C LEU A 526 -38.94 46.11 24.65
N GLY A 527 -38.70 44.84 24.97
CA GLY A 527 -39.60 43.98 25.75
C GLY A 527 -40.76 43.39 24.94
N SER A 528 -41.49 44.21 24.17
CA SER A 528 -42.59 43.77 23.29
C SER A 528 -42.52 44.45 21.92
N GLY A 529 -42.64 43.66 20.84
CA GLY A 529 -42.60 44.14 19.46
C GLY A 529 -42.46 43.06 18.40
N VAL A 530 -42.49 43.48 17.14
CA VAL A 530 -42.22 42.67 15.95
C VAL A 530 -40.91 43.13 15.33
N ILE A 531 -40.00 42.21 15.04
CA ILE A 531 -38.80 42.50 14.26
C ILE A 531 -38.74 41.58 13.03
N VAL A 532 -38.48 42.15 11.86
CA VAL A 532 -38.12 41.42 10.65
C VAL A 532 -36.84 42.00 10.06
N LEU A 533 -35.80 41.18 10.02
CA LEU A 533 -34.49 41.54 9.49
C LEU A 533 -34.26 40.86 8.15
N GLY A 534 -33.72 41.59 7.18
CA GLY A 534 -33.27 41.06 5.90
C GLY A 534 -31.77 41.27 5.71
N ALA A 535 -31.05 40.26 5.24
CA ALA A 535 -29.64 40.38 4.89
C ALA A 535 -29.37 39.72 3.53
N ASP A 536 -28.41 40.26 2.79
CA ASP A 536 -27.85 39.57 1.63
C ASP A 536 -26.62 38.79 2.06
N ILE A 537 -26.71 37.46 2.03
CA ILE A 537 -25.64 36.55 2.44
C ILE A 537 -25.18 35.79 1.20
N ASN A 538 -24.02 36.16 0.67
CA ASN A 538 -23.44 35.57 -0.54
C ASN A 538 -24.41 35.60 -1.74
N ASN A 539 -24.99 36.77 -2.02
CA ASN A 539 -25.94 37.01 -3.11
C ASN A 539 -27.24 36.20 -2.98
N LYS A 540 -27.66 35.93 -1.73
CA LYS A 540 -28.91 35.26 -1.39
C LYS A 540 -29.61 36.04 -0.27
N PRO A 541 -30.86 36.49 -0.50
CA PRO A 541 -31.62 37.16 0.55
C PRO A 541 -32.00 36.14 1.63
N VAL A 542 -31.70 36.48 2.87
CA VAL A 542 -32.14 35.77 4.06
C VAL A 542 -32.98 36.71 4.90
N LEU A 543 -34.07 36.20 5.44
CA LEU A 543 -35.02 36.93 6.27
C LEU A 543 -35.20 36.21 7.61
N ILE A 544 -35.23 36.96 8.70
CA ILE A 544 -35.61 36.47 10.03
C ILE A 544 -36.73 37.35 10.58
N ALA A 545 -37.78 36.72 11.08
CA ALA A 545 -38.85 37.38 11.80
C ALA A 545 -38.89 36.88 13.24
N ALA A 546 -39.06 37.77 14.20
CA ALA A 546 -39.39 37.44 15.58
C ALA A 546 -40.55 38.31 16.07
N VAL A 547 -41.44 37.70 16.85
CA VAL A 547 -42.63 38.31 17.45
C VAL A 547 -42.68 37.91 18.92
N THR A 548 -42.87 38.87 19.81
CA THR A 548 -42.93 38.61 21.25
C THR A 548 -44.22 37.88 21.65
N ASP A 549 -44.16 37.10 22.74
CA ASP A 549 -45.23 36.17 23.13
C ASP A 549 -46.59 36.86 23.37
N ASP A 550 -46.58 38.09 23.89
CA ASP A 550 -47.78 38.91 24.10
C ASP A 550 -48.48 39.24 22.78
N LEU A 551 -47.70 39.53 21.73
CA LEU A 551 -48.21 39.82 20.40
C LEU A 551 -48.64 38.56 19.63
N VAL A 552 -47.96 37.43 19.88
CA VAL A 552 -48.41 36.13 19.38
C VAL A 552 -49.78 35.77 19.96
N LYS A 553 -50.00 35.97 21.26
CA LYS A 553 -51.31 35.78 21.91
C LYS A 553 -52.39 36.70 21.35
N ARG A 554 -51.99 37.89 20.87
CA ARG A 554 -52.88 38.84 20.17
C ARG A 554 -53.12 38.48 18.69
N GLY A 555 -52.56 37.38 18.17
CA GLY A 555 -52.86 36.85 16.84
C GLY A 555 -51.75 37.03 15.79
N LEU A 556 -50.65 37.71 16.10
CA LEU A 556 -49.50 37.80 15.18
C LEU A 556 -48.72 36.48 15.11
N HIS A 557 -48.03 36.26 13.99
CA HIS A 557 -47.26 35.03 13.78
C HIS A 557 -46.03 35.28 12.90
N ALA A 558 -44.83 35.12 13.48
CA ALA A 558 -43.54 35.33 12.80
C ALA A 558 -43.43 34.53 11.49
N GLY A 559 -43.85 33.26 11.51
CA GLY A 559 -43.90 32.41 10.31
C GLY A 559 -44.76 32.95 9.16
N LYS A 560 -45.89 33.61 9.44
CA LYS A 560 -46.75 34.20 8.41
C LYS A 560 -46.11 35.45 7.82
N LEU A 561 -45.55 36.31 8.67
CA LEU A 561 -44.85 37.53 8.27
C LEU A 561 -43.64 37.23 7.38
N VAL A 562 -42.77 36.30 7.79
CA VAL A 562 -41.57 35.97 7.02
C VAL A 562 -41.92 35.27 5.71
N LYS A 563 -42.97 34.43 5.66
CA LYS A 563 -43.41 33.73 4.44
C LYS A 563 -43.91 34.71 3.39
N ALA A 564 -44.68 35.72 3.79
CA ALA A 564 -45.16 36.77 2.88
C ALA A 564 -44.00 37.64 2.36
N ALA A 565 -43.06 38.03 3.22
CA ALA A 565 -41.85 38.75 2.81
C ALA A 565 -40.95 37.90 1.87
N ALA A 566 -40.83 36.61 2.13
CA ALA A 566 -40.02 35.69 1.34
C ALA A 566 -40.53 35.53 -0.10
N GLN A 567 -41.84 35.53 -0.31
CA GLN A 567 -42.44 35.43 -1.64
C GLN A 567 -42.00 36.59 -2.55
N ILE A 568 -41.82 37.80 -2.00
CA ILE A 568 -41.37 38.98 -2.74
C ILE A 568 -39.94 38.81 -3.23
N VAL A 569 -39.06 38.22 -2.42
CA VAL A 569 -37.67 37.90 -2.81
C VAL A 569 -37.55 36.58 -3.59
N GLY A 570 -38.66 36.04 -4.10
CA GLY A 570 -38.69 34.81 -4.92
C GLY A 570 -38.38 33.55 -4.12
N GLY A 571 -38.78 33.52 -2.86
CA GLY A 571 -38.37 32.55 -1.85
C GLY A 571 -39.51 31.99 -0.99
N GLY A 572 -39.11 31.26 0.03
CA GLY A 572 -40.01 30.63 0.98
C GLY A 572 -39.35 30.41 2.34
N GLY A 573 -40.18 30.16 3.34
CA GLY A 573 -39.70 29.91 4.69
C GLY A 573 -40.84 29.65 5.66
N GLY A 574 -40.47 29.50 6.93
CA GLY A 574 -41.39 29.13 7.99
C GLY A 574 -40.70 29.07 9.35
N GLY A 575 -41.48 28.78 10.37
CA GLY A 575 -41.01 28.72 11.75
C GLY A 575 -42.15 28.77 12.73
N ARG A 576 -41.79 28.90 14.00
CA ARG A 576 -42.74 28.96 15.11
C ARG A 576 -43.44 30.34 15.14
N PRO A 577 -44.55 30.47 15.88
CA PRO A 577 -45.24 31.76 16.02
C PRO A 577 -44.35 32.91 16.50
N THR A 578 -43.34 32.61 17.32
CA THR A 578 -42.44 33.59 17.94
C THR A 578 -41.18 33.88 17.15
N MET A 579 -40.73 32.95 16.29
CA MET A 579 -39.54 33.14 15.47
C MET A 579 -39.60 32.28 14.20
N ALA A 580 -39.27 32.87 13.06
CA ALA A 580 -39.23 32.21 11.79
C ALA A 580 -38.12 32.74 10.88
N GLN A 581 -37.72 31.90 9.93
CA GLN A 581 -36.67 32.23 8.98
C GLN A 581 -37.11 31.87 7.56
N ALA A 582 -36.67 32.66 6.60
CA ALA A 582 -36.85 32.39 5.19
C ALA A 582 -35.61 32.75 4.37
N GLY A 583 -35.57 32.26 3.15
CA GLY A 583 -34.60 32.66 2.14
C GLY A 583 -35.26 32.82 0.78
N GLY A 584 -34.59 33.52 -0.13
CA GLY A 584 -35.05 33.71 -1.50
C GLY A 584 -33.92 33.70 -2.51
N LYS A 585 -34.20 34.25 -3.69
CA LYS A 585 -33.30 34.27 -4.85
C LYS A 585 -32.87 35.66 -5.28
N ASP A 586 -33.62 36.70 -4.91
CA ASP A 586 -33.41 38.06 -5.40
C ASP A 586 -33.16 39.06 -4.26
N PRO A 587 -31.88 39.36 -3.92
CA PRO A 587 -31.54 40.31 -2.87
C PRO A 587 -32.02 41.73 -3.14
N SER A 588 -32.18 42.12 -4.41
CA SER A 588 -32.58 43.49 -4.79
C SER A 588 -33.99 43.84 -4.30
N LYS A 589 -34.82 42.83 -4.03
CA LYS A 589 -36.19 42.98 -3.54
C LYS A 589 -36.32 43.01 -2.01
N LEU A 590 -35.22 42.90 -1.25
CA LEU A 590 -35.24 42.99 0.21
C LEU A 590 -35.94 44.27 0.73
N PRO A 591 -35.67 45.47 0.19
CA PRO A 591 -36.37 46.69 0.64
C PRO A 591 -37.88 46.67 0.41
N GLN A 592 -38.34 45.98 -0.63
CA GLN A 592 -39.78 45.81 -0.91
C GLN A 592 -40.39 44.78 0.04
N ALA A 593 -39.70 43.65 0.26
CA ALA A 593 -40.12 42.60 1.15
C ALA A 593 -40.27 43.08 2.60
N LEU A 594 -39.34 43.91 3.07
CA LEU A 594 -39.37 44.49 4.42
C LEU A 594 -40.49 45.51 4.59
N ARG A 595 -40.77 46.35 3.59
CA ARG A 595 -41.92 47.27 3.62
C ARG A 595 -43.25 46.54 3.75
N LYS A 596 -43.40 45.39 3.07
CA LYS A 596 -44.62 44.58 3.17
C LYS A 596 -44.91 44.09 4.59
N VAL A 597 -43.89 43.92 5.42
CA VAL A 597 -44.07 43.50 6.82
C VAL A 597 -44.86 44.56 7.61
N GLU A 598 -44.57 45.84 7.41
CA GLU A 598 -45.27 46.92 8.11
C GLU A 598 -46.76 46.93 7.76
N GLU A 599 -47.10 46.75 6.48
CA GLU A 599 -48.48 46.64 5.99
C GLU A 599 -49.22 45.45 6.63
N LEU A 600 -48.56 44.28 6.69
CA LEU A 600 -49.14 43.06 7.25
C LEU A 600 -49.43 43.19 8.76
N VAL A 601 -48.58 43.91 9.49
CA VAL A 601 -48.84 44.20 10.92
C VAL A 601 -50.01 45.18 11.08
N ALA A 602 -50.15 46.17 10.18
CA ALA A 602 -51.28 47.09 10.20
C ALA A 602 -52.62 46.39 9.88
N GLU A 603 -52.61 45.38 9.01
CA GLU A 603 -53.79 44.61 8.59
C GLU A 603 -54.20 43.51 9.58
N ALA A 604 -53.32 43.11 10.50
CA ALA A 604 -53.55 41.98 11.39
C ALA A 604 -54.73 42.15 12.37
N TRP A 605 -55.24 43.36 12.54
CA TRP A 605 -56.37 43.69 13.44
C TRP A 605 -57.38 44.69 12.85
N ARG A 606 -57.42 44.81 11.51
CA ARG A 606 -58.62 45.34 10.85
C ARG A 606 -59.71 44.28 10.88
#